data_AF-A0A1Y4GPW7-F1
#
_entry.id   AF-A0A1Y4GPW7-F1
#
_cell.length_a   1.000
_cell.length_b   1.000
_cell.length_c   1.000
_cell.angle_alpha   90.00
_cell.angle_beta   90.00
_cell.angle_gamma   90.00
#
_symmetry.space_group_name_H-M   'P 1'
#
loop_
_entity.id
_entity.type
_entity.pdbx_description
1 polymer ?
#
loop_
_entity_poly.entity_id
_entity_poly.type
_entity_poly.pdbx_seq_one_letter_code
_entity_poly.pdbx_strand_id
1 'polypeptide(L)'
;MGLFDFFKKDRGYDIHSLEFCEVGKDGKRETLPSLKLYTDSRYIMPVVKMTSRIDRTVKMKVRITEPNSKVHVYDFDAPLTPAENISAQLPWWGSESRTAFSKTGTWRFEVLDENDGVVIEAPLEIASLDSLWEEKGWIHVTTHLEFRNIDYSGNAIDDWGTKSFVEPQYIQMRCGYTCYSKVERKVTYHVEIEHEQTGRTKSFDYTATLDPRGGWLQMCGWGSQSGTSYSPGSYIYTLSYKGKRLASGRFEVAKSPRQQGWIEPEALVLYFYNTDDELKLWVAYDCGMNLDLAKGELIKQQTFKANAYKKAVAGFQWRSLEKGHRLKLTFKFYMDGRLVYSNSSHVVTHDPDLTKQDIFEQDFEVSGSMRLEDSNGELHPFPAGRYQVKVYLETRELAEHLVMQQTIDLMK
;
A
#
# COMPACT_ATOMS: atom_id res chain seq x y z
N MET A 1 -46.39 28.37 39.70
CA MET A 1 -47.02 27.35 40.57
C MET A 1 -48.45 27.17 40.08
N GLY A 2 -48.74 26.07 39.39
CA GLY A 2 -50.06 25.74 38.89
C GLY A 2 -50.55 24.45 39.55
N LEU A 3 -51.69 24.56 40.23
CA LEU A 3 -52.57 23.47 40.67
C LEU A 3 -52.79 22.43 39.55
N PHE A 4 -53.01 21.17 39.95
CA PHE A 4 -53.33 19.96 39.14
C PHE A 4 -52.19 18.93 39.02
N ASP A 5 -51.77 18.35 40.15
CA ASP A 5 -51.15 17.02 40.18
C ASP A 5 -51.67 16.17 41.38
N PHE A 6 -52.86 16.53 41.88
CA PHE A 6 -53.60 15.75 42.88
C PHE A 6 -54.42 14.71 42.15
N PHE A 7 -53.81 13.56 41.88
CA PHE A 7 -54.37 12.21 41.65
C PHE A 7 -53.37 11.38 40.82
N LYS A 8 -52.05 11.47 41.09
CA LYS A 8 -51.24 10.27 40.91
C LYS A 8 -51.76 9.30 41.96
N LYS A 9 -52.66 8.41 41.52
CA LYS A 9 -53.14 7.25 42.27
C LYS A 9 -51.90 6.68 42.94
N ASP A 10 -51.81 6.72 44.27
CA ASP A 10 -50.64 6.22 44.97
C ASP A 10 -50.63 4.70 44.77
N ARG A 11 -49.86 4.26 43.76
CA ARG A 11 -49.71 2.85 43.40
C ARG A 11 -48.89 2.12 44.45
N GLY A 12 -48.23 2.86 45.35
CA GLY A 12 -47.23 2.34 46.27
C GLY A 12 -45.90 2.03 45.60
N TYR A 13 -45.70 2.37 44.32
CA TYR A 13 -44.42 2.26 43.61
C TYR A 13 -44.32 3.31 42.49
N ASP A 14 -43.08 3.71 42.17
CA ASP A 14 -42.75 4.69 41.13
C ASP A 14 -41.62 4.14 40.25
N ILE A 15 -41.76 4.26 38.92
CA ILE A 15 -40.70 3.94 37.95
C ILE A 15 -40.08 5.24 37.45
N HIS A 16 -38.77 5.38 37.65
CA HIS A 16 -38.00 6.61 37.38
C HIS A 16 -37.36 6.62 36.00
N SER A 17 -36.94 5.47 35.51
CA SER A 17 -36.35 5.33 34.18
C SER A 17 -36.67 3.98 33.56
N LEU A 18 -36.70 3.95 32.23
CA LEU A 18 -36.83 2.77 31.40
C LEU A 18 -35.68 2.77 30.40
N GLU A 19 -34.77 1.82 30.58
CA GLU A 19 -33.62 1.57 29.72
C GLU A 19 -33.75 0.18 29.07
N PHE A 20 -32.89 -0.11 28.10
CA PHE A 20 -32.93 -1.37 27.37
C PHE A 20 -31.54 -2.00 27.35
N CYS A 21 -31.49 -3.32 27.24
CA CYS A 21 -30.28 -4.08 26.95
C CYS A 21 -30.62 -5.33 26.13
N GLU A 22 -29.64 -5.84 25.40
CA GLU A 22 -29.78 -7.11 24.68
C GLU A 22 -29.55 -8.28 25.64
N VAL A 23 -30.34 -9.34 25.47
CA VAL A 23 -30.21 -10.57 26.24
C VAL A 23 -30.21 -11.80 25.34
N GLY A 24 -29.60 -12.88 25.84
CA GLY A 24 -29.76 -14.22 25.27
C GLY A 24 -31.14 -14.80 25.54
N LYS A 25 -31.44 -15.97 24.95
CA LYS A 25 -32.68 -16.72 25.21
C LYS A 25 -32.87 -17.08 26.69
N ASP A 26 -31.76 -17.22 27.41
CA ASP A 26 -31.71 -17.50 28.84
C ASP A 26 -31.86 -16.25 29.73
N GLY A 27 -32.06 -15.07 29.13
CA GLY A 27 -32.23 -13.79 29.85
C GLY A 27 -30.92 -13.18 30.34
N LYS A 28 -29.76 -13.79 30.03
CA LYS A 28 -28.48 -13.20 30.41
C LYS A 28 -28.17 -11.98 29.56
N ARG A 29 -27.74 -10.90 30.22
CA ARG A 29 -27.34 -9.64 29.57
C ARG A 29 -26.14 -9.86 28.65
N GLU A 30 -26.31 -9.51 27.39
CA GLU A 30 -25.24 -9.40 26.40
C GLU A 30 -24.70 -7.96 26.33
N THR A 31 -25.49 -6.96 26.76
CA THR A 31 -25.08 -5.55 26.78
C THR A 31 -25.40 -4.86 28.10
N LEU A 32 -24.76 -3.70 28.34
CA LEU A 32 -25.16 -2.80 29.40
C LEU A 32 -26.50 -2.12 29.05
N PRO A 33 -27.34 -1.82 30.06
CA PRO A 33 -28.45 -0.89 29.91
C PRO A 33 -27.94 0.47 29.39
N SER A 34 -28.72 1.16 28.54
CA SER A 34 -28.46 2.49 27.95
C SER A 34 -27.77 2.57 26.57
N LEU A 35 -27.68 1.47 25.82
CA LEU A 35 -27.30 1.56 24.41
C LEU A 35 -28.30 2.43 23.64
N LYS A 36 -27.77 3.34 22.80
CA LYS A 36 -28.56 4.32 22.04
C LYS A 36 -29.04 3.81 20.67
N LEU A 37 -28.47 2.71 20.18
CA LEU A 37 -28.79 2.15 18.86
C LEU A 37 -28.72 0.62 18.93
N TYR A 38 -29.79 -0.04 18.48
CA TYR A 38 -29.90 -1.48 18.46
C TYR A 38 -29.96 -1.95 17.01
N THR A 39 -29.26 -3.05 16.71
CA THR A 39 -29.17 -3.60 15.36
C THR A 39 -29.31 -5.11 15.43
N ASP A 40 -30.40 -5.65 14.86
CA ASP A 40 -30.62 -7.11 14.76
C ASP A 40 -30.67 -7.83 16.13
N SER A 41 -31.26 -7.21 17.15
CA SER A 41 -31.33 -7.75 18.51
C SER A 41 -32.15 -9.05 18.57
N ARG A 42 -31.62 -10.08 19.25
CA ARG A 42 -32.35 -11.34 19.49
C ARG A 42 -33.50 -11.13 20.45
N TYR A 43 -33.19 -10.61 21.63
CA TYR A 43 -34.15 -10.27 22.66
C TYR A 43 -33.75 -8.95 23.30
N ILE A 44 -34.72 -8.09 23.52
CA ILE A 44 -34.55 -6.83 24.25
C ILE A 44 -35.20 -6.97 25.61
N MET A 45 -34.41 -6.70 26.64
CA MET A 45 -34.85 -6.67 28.02
C MET A 45 -35.03 -5.21 28.46
N PRO A 46 -36.26 -4.81 28.82
CA PRO A 46 -36.49 -3.55 29.51
C PRO A 46 -35.93 -3.62 30.93
N VAL A 47 -35.18 -2.61 31.33
CA VAL A 47 -34.59 -2.46 32.65
C VAL A 47 -35.09 -1.16 33.24
N VAL A 48 -35.77 -1.26 34.38
CA VAL A 48 -36.35 -0.10 35.05
C VAL A 48 -35.59 0.24 36.32
N LYS A 49 -35.47 1.53 36.62
CA LYS A 49 -35.13 1.99 37.97
C LYS A 49 -36.42 2.37 38.67
N MET A 50 -36.67 1.81 39.85
CA MET A 50 -37.94 2.03 40.55
C MET A 50 -37.76 2.15 42.07
N THR A 51 -38.78 2.69 42.72
CA THR A 51 -38.96 2.68 44.17
C THR A 51 -40.29 1.99 44.47
N SER A 52 -40.32 1.05 45.41
CA SER A 52 -41.52 0.40 45.91
C SER A 52 -41.68 0.66 47.40
N ARG A 53 -42.91 0.85 47.85
CA ARG A 53 -43.35 1.01 49.24
C ARG A 53 -44.33 -0.08 49.66
N ILE A 54 -44.60 -1.03 48.77
CA ILE A 54 -45.56 -2.10 48.97
C ILE A 54 -44.83 -3.45 49.01
N ASP A 55 -45.42 -4.38 49.75
CA ASP A 55 -44.99 -5.76 49.88
C ASP A 55 -46.08 -6.69 49.33
N ARG A 56 -46.16 -6.76 48.00
CA ARG A 56 -47.11 -7.63 47.29
C ARG A 56 -46.68 -7.85 45.84
N THR A 57 -47.25 -8.88 45.23
CA THR A 57 -47.16 -9.08 43.77
C THR A 57 -48.17 -8.17 43.06
N VAL A 58 -47.70 -7.44 42.05
CA VAL A 58 -48.47 -6.53 41.20
C VAL A 58 -48.51 -7.10 39.79
N LYS A 59 -49.69 -7.13 39.16
CA LYS A 59 -49.80 -7.53 37.74
C LYS A 59 -49.51 -6.34 36.83
N MET A 60 -48.40 -6.41 36.12
CA MET A 60 -47.95 -5.35 35.21
C MET A 60 -47.97 -5.84 33.77
N LYS A 61 -47.96 -4.90 32.83
CA LYS A 61 -47.87 -5.21 31.40
C LYS A 61 -46.75 -4.42 30.76
N VAL A 62 -46.17 -4.98 29.71
CA VAL A 62 -45.33 -4.22 28.77
C VAL A 62 -46.04 -4.21 27.43
N ARG A 63 -46.24 -3.00 26.89
CA ARG A 63 -46.75 -2.77 25.55
C ARG A 63 -45.63 -2.27 24.66
N ILE A 64 -45.43 -2.95 23.54
CA ILE A 64 -44.43 -2.61 22.53
C ILE A 64 -45.17 -2.23 21.24
N THR A 65 -44.99 -1.00 20.78
CA THR A 65 -45.56 -0.51 19.53
C THR A 65 -44.47 -0.45 18.46
N GLU A 66 -44.65 -1.21 17.38
CA GLU A 66 -43.81 -1.18 16.18
C GLU A 66 -43.92 0.18 15.45
N PRO A 67 -42.93 0.57 14.62
CA PRO A 67 -42.99 1.78 13.79
C PRO A 67 -44.21 1.88 12.86
N ASN A 68 -44.83 0.74 12.51
CA ASN A 68 -46.03 0.65 11.66
C ASN A 68 -47.34 0.53 12.47
N SER A 69 -47.31 0.80 13.78
CA SER A 69 -48.44 0.73 14.71
C SER A 69 -48.93 -0.66 15.11
N LYS A 70 -48.23 -1.74 14.72
CA LYS A 70 -48.53 -3.06 15.29
C LYS A 70 -48.12 -3.09 16.77
N VAL A 71 -48.97 -3.67 17.61
CA VAL A 71 -48.79 -3.66 19.07
C VAL A 71 -48.60 -5.09 19.58
N HIS A 72 -47.61 -5.27 20.46
CA HIS A 72 -47.37 -6.50 21.22
C HIS A 72 -47.58 -6.18 22.69
N VAL A 73 -48.27 -7.05 23.42
CA VAL A 73 -48.51 -6.89 24.86
C VAL A 73 -48.21 -8.22 25.55
N TYR A 74 -47.51 -8.16 26.67
CA TYR A 74 -47.36 -9.29 27.56
C TYR A 74 -47.53 -8.85 29.02
N ASP A 75 -48.13 -9.74 29.79
CA ASP A 75 -48.37 -9.57 31.22
C ASP A 75 -47.27 -10.25 32.03
N PHE A 76 -46.98 -9.72 33.22
CA PHE A 76 -46.09 -10.37 34.17
C PHE A 76 -46.45 -10.03 35.61
N ASP A 77 -46.15 -10.97 36.50
CA ASP A 77 -46.26 -10.78 37.94
C ASP A 77 -44.96 -10.13 38.45
N ALA A 78 -45.08 -8.93 39.00
CA ALA A 78 -43.97 -8.19 39.61
C ALA A 78 -44.03 -8.34 41.13
N PRO A 79 -43.23 -9.22 41.75
CA PRO A 79 -43.14 -9.31 43.21
C PRO A 79 -42.40 -8.07 43.72
N LEU A 80 -43.14 -7.12 44.28
CA LEU A 80 -42.58 -5.89 44.81
C LEU A 80 -42.43 -6.00 46.32
N THR A 81 -41.27 -5.58 46.82
CA THR A 81 -40.97 -5.41 48.24
C THR A 81 -40.57 -3.95 48.49
N PRO A 82 -40.75 -3.41 49.71
CA PRO A 82 -40.33 -2.05 50.02
C PRO A 82 -38.82 -1.85 49.80
N ALA A 83 -38.45 -0.99 48.85
CA ALA A 83 -37.07 -0.69 48.51
C ALA A 83 -36.99 0.59 47.65
N GLU A 84 -35.89 1.34 47.78
CA GLU A 84 -35.64 2.55 46.99
C GLU A 84 -34.57 2.34 45.93
N ASN A 85 -34.73 2.99 44.77
CA ASN A 85 -33.74 3.00 43.67
C ASN A 85 -33.26 1.62 43.19
N ILE A 86 -34.16 0.64 43.20
CA ILE A 86 -33.85 -0.71 42.73
C ILE A 86 -33.84 -0.75 41.20
N SER A 87 -32.91 -1.52 40.63
CA SER A 87 -32.92 -1.86 39.21
C SER A 87 -33.64 -3.20 39.03
N ALA A 88 -34.81 -3.17 38.40
CA ALA A 88 -35.57 -4.36 38.10
C ALA A 88 -35.49 -4.71 36.61
N GLN A 89 -35.38 -6.00 36.33
CA GLN A 89 -35.38 -6.54 34.97
C GLN A 89 -36.80 -6.99 34.65
N LEU A 90 -37.38 -6.42 33.60
CA LEU A 90 -38.68 -6.85 33.12
C LEU A 90 -38.49 -8.02 32.15
N PRO A 91 -39.51 -8.86 31.92
CA PRO A 91 -39.40 -9.94 30.95
C PRO A 91 -39.01 -9.39 29.59
N TRP A 92 -38.08 -10.07 28.92
CA TRP A 92 -37.58 -9.68 27.62
C TRP A 92 -38.50 -10.13 26.50
N TRP A 93 -38.53 -9.39 25.40
CA TRP A 93 -39.27 -9.74 24.20
C TRP A 93 -38.34 -9.83 23.00
N GLY A 94 -38.60 -10.79 22.12
CA GLY A 94 -37.79 -11.02 20.95
C GLY A 94 -37.96 -12.43 20.38
N SER A 95 -36.99 -12.84 19.58
CA SER A 95 -36.97 -14.17 18.95
C SER A 95 -35.54 -14.64 18.75
N GLU A 96 -35.30 -15.93 18.99
CA GLU A 96 -34.01 -16.58 18.74
C GLU A 96 -33.58 -16.47 17.26
N SER A 97 -34.56 -16.49 16.35
CA SER A 97 -34.42 -16.28 14.91
C SER A 97 -34.23 -14.81 14.49
N ARG A 98 -34.15 -13.86 15.43
CA ARG A 98 -33.96 -12.40 15.18
C ARG A 98 -35.03 -11.72 14.31
N THR A 99 -36.18 -12.36 14.14
CA THR A 99 -37.29 -11.84 13.33
C THR A 99 -38.16 -10.80 14.06
N ALA A 100 -38.08 -10.74 15.39
CA ALA A 100 -38.93 -9.90 16.23
C ALA A 100 -38.69 -8.39 16.02
N PHE A 101 -37.43 -7.96 15.88
CA PHE A 101 -37.06 -6.56 15.60
C PHE A 101 -36.66 -6.34 14.14
N SER A 102 -37.35 -7.01 13.21
CA SER A 102 -37.05 -6.94 11.76
C SER A 102 -37.45 -5.61 11.11
N LYS A 103 -38.20 -4.75 11.80
CA LYS A 103 -38.61 -3.44 11.30
C LYS A 103 -37.73 -2.34 11.87
N THR A 104 -37.14 -1.56 10.99
CA THR A 104 -36.36 -0.37 11.35
C THR A 104 -37.25 0.80 11.72
N GLY A 105 -36.74 1.68 12.57
CA GLY A 105 -37.40 2.88 13.06
C GLY A 105 -37.53 2.89 14.58
N THR A 106 -38.28 3.86 15.07
CA THR A 106 -38.54 4.05 16.50
C THR A 106 -39.64 3.10 16.98
N TRP A 107 -39.29 2.18 17.87
CA TRP A 107 -40.24 1.34 18.60
C TRP A 107 -40.58 2.02 19.93
N ARG A 108 -41.85 2.00 20.34
CA ARG A 108 -42.29 2.58 21.63
C ARG A 108 -42.52 1.47 22.65
N PHE A 109 -41.83 1.53 23.79
CA PHE A 109 -42.07 0.64 24.93
C PHE A 109 -42.78 1.40 26.04
N GLU A 110 -43.88 0.82 26.52
CA GLU A 110 -44.69 1.35 27.61
C GLU A 110 -44.83 0.28 28.70
N VAL A 111 -44.58 0.65 29.96
CA VAL A 111 -44.86 -0.20 31.13
C VAL A 111 -46.19 0.25 31.72
N LEU A 112 -47.13 -0.68 31.89
CA LEU A 112 -48.49 -0.41 32.37
C LEU A 112 -48.73 -1.03 33.74
N ASP A 113 -49.53 -0.34 34.56
CA ASP A 113 -50.01 -0.82 35.85
C ASP A 113 -51.21 -1.79 35.73
N GLU A 114 -51.69 -2.28 36.88
CA GLU A 114 -52.81 -3.24 37.00
C GLU A 114 -54.12 -2.75 36.37
N ASN A 115 -54.26 -1.43 36.15
CA ASN A 115 -55.44 -0.80 35.56
C ASN A 115 -55.18 -0.33 34.12
N ASP A 116 -54.15 -0.86 33.45
CA ASP A 116 -53.74 -0.46 32.10
C ASP A 116 -53.31 1.02 31.99
N GLY A 117 -52.94 1.66 33.11
CA GLY A 117 -52.37 3.00 33.11
C GLY A 117 -50.88 2.97 32.77
N VAL A 118 -50.43 3.81 31.84
CA VAL A 118 -48.99 3.94 31.52
C VAL A 118 -48.25 4.53 32.72
N VAL A 119 -47.25 3.80 33.20
CA VAL A 119 -46.39 4.19 34.32
C VAL A 119 -45.13 4.90 33.79
N ILE A 120 -44.56 4.39 32.70
CA ILE A 120 -43.42 5.01 32.00
C ILE A 120 -43.41 4.58 30.54
N GLU A 121 -42.86 5.42 29.67
CA GLU A 121 -42.58 5.11 28.28
C GLU A 121 -41.13 5.47 27.90
N ALA A 122 -40.57 4.75 26.92
CA ALA A 122 -39.30 5.09 26.31
C ALA A 122 -39.21 4.60 24.85
N PRO A 123 -38.55 5.37 23.96
CA PRO A 123 -38.28 4.94 22.58
C PRO A 123 -37.08 4.01 22.50
N LEU A 124 -37.16 3.02 21.61
CA LEU A 124 -36.08 2.11 21.23
C LEU A 124 -35.82 2.27 19.72
N GLU A 125 -34.62 2.73 19.36
CA GLU A 125 -34.24 2.92 17.95
C GLU A 125 -33.62 1.64 17.36
N ILE A 126 -34.27 1.10 16.33
CA ILE A 126 -33.80 -0.06 15.55
C ILE A 126 -33.34 0.41 14.17
N ALA A 127 -32.04 0.29 13.87
CA ALA A 127 -31.48 0.64 12.56
C ALA A 127 -31.27 -0.59 11.67
N SER A 128 -31.37 -0.42 10.35
CA SER A 128 -30.99 -1.49 9.40
C SER A 128 -29.49 -1.70 9.45
N LEU A 129 -29.09 -2.96 9.62
CA LEU A 129 -27.69 -3.38 9.64
C LEU A 129 -27.06 -3.21 8.24
N ASP A 130 -27.83 -3.17 7.15
CA ASP A 130 -27.29 -3.04 5.80
C ASP A 130 -27.14 -1.58 5.35
N SER A 131 -28.03 -0.66 5.76
CA SER A 131 -28.03 0.71 5.22
C SER A 131 -26.86 1.59 5.69
N LEU A 132 -26.36 1.37 6.91
CA LEU A 132 -25.28 2.20 7.48
C LEU A 132 -23.88 1.84 6.96
N TRP A 133 -23.67 0.57 6.57
CA TRP A 133 -22.37 0.06 6.16
C TRP A 133 -22.20 0.01 4.64
N GLU A 134 -23.30 -0.02 3.88
CA GLU A 134 -23.25 0.09 2.42
C GLU A 134 -22.64 1.42 1.92
N GLU A 135 -22.78 2.52 2.66
CA GLU A 135 -22.19 3.82 2.32
C GLU A 135 -20.75 4.02 2.84
N LYS A 136 -20.35 3.30 3.89
CA LYS A 136 -19.06 3.51 4.58
C LYS A 136 -18.01 2.43 4.28
N GLY A 137 -18.42 1.30 3.72
CA GLY A 137 -17.59 0.10 3.58
C GLY A 137 -17.74 -0.84 4.77
N TRP A 138 -17.39 -2.12 4.56
CA TRP A 138 -17.53 -3.19 5.57
C TRP A 138 -16.36 -3.32 6.53
N ILE A 139 -15.27 -2.59 6.28
CA ILE A 139 -14.04 -2.65 7.05
C ILE A 139 -13.51 -1.26 7.37
N HIS A 140 -12.81 -1.16 8.49
CA HIS A 140 -11.88 -0.08 8.76
C HIS A 140 -10.46 -0.60 8.59
N VAL A 141 -9.68 0.03 7.71
CA VAL A 141 -8.27 -0.32 7.51
C VAL A 141 -7.45 0.25 8.66
N THR A 142 -6.73 -0.61 9.39
CA THR A 142 -5.99 -0.25 10.61
C THR A 142 -4.48 -0.13 10.40
N THR A 143 -3.95 -0.60 9.27
CA THR A 143 -2.53 -0.48 8.91
C THR A 143 -2.37 0.16 7.54
N HIS A 144 -1.16 0.62 7.23
CA HIS A 144 -0.82 0.93 5.84
C HIS A 144 -0.89 -0.34 4.96
N LEU A 145 -0.97 -0.14 3.65
CA LEU A 145 -0.88 -1.26 2.71
C LEU A 145 0.57 -1.77 2.67
N GLU A 146 0.73 -3.07 2.85
CA GLU A 146 1.99 -3.77 2.70
C GLU A 146 1.99 -4.56 1.41
N PHE A 147 3.13 -4.56 0.72
CA PHE A 147 3.31 -5.26 -0.54
C PHE A 147 4.36 -6.35 -0.38
N ARG A 148 4.24 -7.37 -1.23
CA ARG A 148 5.27 -8.40 -1.42
C ARG A 148 5.23 -8.91 -2.85
N ASN A 149 6.32 -9.54 -3.27
CA ASN A 149 6.40 -10.23 -4.56
C ASN A 149 6.31 -11.73 -4.32
N ILE A 150 5.52 -12.43 -5.13
CA ILE A 150 5.39 -13.89 -5.08
C ILE A 150 5.60 -14.50 -6.46
N ASP A 151 5.97 -15.78 -6.49
CA ASP A 151 5.96 -16.57 -7.71
C ASP A 151 4.55 -17.06 -8.08
N TYR A 152 4.42 -17.72 -9.23
CA TYR A 152 3.16 -18.32 -9.68
C TYR A 152 2.57 -19.35 -8.72
N SER A 153 3.41 -20.03 -7.93
CA SER A 153 2.99 -21.05 -6.95
C SER A 153 2.56 -20.43 -5.61
N GLY A 154 2.72 -19.12 -5.44
CA GLY A 154 2.41 -18.40 -4.22
C GLY A 154 3.54 -18.33 -3.19
N ASN A 155 4.75 -18.77 -3.54
CA ASN A 155 5.91 -18.65 -2.68
C ASN A 155 6.38 -17.19 -2.67
N ALA A 156 6.78 -16.69 -1.49
CA ALA A 156 7.34 -15.36 -1.38
C ALA A 156 8.72 -15.30 -2.06
N ILE A 157 8.87 -14.33 -2.97
CA ILE A 157 10.16 -13.91 -3.54
C ILE A 157 10.74 -12.80 -2.68
N ASP A 158 9.91 -11.81 -2.36
CA ASP A 158 10.21 -10.71 -1.45
C ASP A 158 9.20 -10.73 -0.29
N ASP A 159 9.59 -10.23 0.88
CA ASP A 159 8.74 -10.23 2.07
C ASP A 159 7.77 -9.05 2.12
N TRP A 160 6.78 -9.17 3.01
CA TRP A 160 5.81 -8.10 3.29
C TRP A 160 6.49 -6.83 3.80
N GLY A 161 6.07 -5.69 3.25
CA GLY A 161 6.63 -4.37 3.61
C GLY A 161 7.80 -3.95 2.71
N THR A 162 8.18 -4.78 1.74
CA THR A 162 9.13 -4.40 0.68
C THR A 162 8.59 -3.21 -0.10
N LYS A 163 9.43 -2.19 -0.29
CA LYS A 163 9.05 -0.92 -0.93
C LYS A 163 9.53 -0.80 -2.38
N SER A 164 10.55 -1.55 -2.77
CA SER A 164 11.15 -1.52 -4.11
C SER A 164 11.41 -2.95 -4.57
N PHE A 165 10.93 -3.27 -5.77
CA PHE A 165 10.99 -4.62 -6.35
C PHE A 165 11.81 -4.61 -7.64
N VAL A 166 12.54 -5.69 -7.90
CA VAL A 166 13.29 -5.89 -9.15
C VAL A 166 12.61 -7.01 -9.93
N GLU A 167 12.16 -6.73 -11.16
CA GLU A 167 11.44 -7.71 -12.01
C GLU A 167 10.33 -8.50 -11.28
N PRO A 168 9.40 -7.84 -10.58
CA PRO A 168 8.39 -8.56 -9.81
C PRO A 168 7.50 -9.42 -10.69
N GLN A 169 7.28 -10.67 -10.28
CA GLN A 169 6.35 -11.57 -10.96
C GLN A 169 4.92 -11.19 -10.64
N TYR A 170 4.54 -11.28 -9.36
CA TYR A 170 3.20 -10.95 -8.89
C TYR A 170 3.27 -10.13 -7.61
N ILE A 171 2.79 -8.89 -7.64
CA ILE A 171 2.69 -8.07 -6.43
C ILE A 171 1.39 -8.40 -5.70
N GLN A 172 1.53 -8.93 -4.49
CA GLN A 172 0.45 -9.09 -3.52
C GLN A 172 0.37 -7.88 -2.60
N MET A 173 -0.85 -7.61 -2.13
CA MET A 173 -1.13 -6.59 -1.12
C MET A 173 -1.80 -7.21 0.10
N ARG A 174 -1.46 -6.70 1.28
CA ARG A 174 -2.26 -6.92 2.50
C ARG A 174 -2.42 -5.65 3.32
N CYS A 175 -3.45 -5.63 4.16
CA CYS A 175 -3.59 -4.66 5.23
C CYS A 175 -4.34 -5.24 6.43
N GLY A 176 -4.09 -4.70 7.62
CA GLY A 176 -4.89 -4.97 8.80
C GLY A 176 -6.24 -4.29 8.71
N TYR A 177 -7.28 -4.94 9.21
CA TYR A 177 -8.62 -4.39 9.26
C TYR A 177 -9.40 -4.80 10.51
N THR A 178 -10.34 -3.95 10.91
CA THR A 178 -11.45 -4.33 11.78
C THR A 178 -12.74 -4.45 10.96
N CYS A 179 -13.55 -5.45 11.27
CA CYS A 179 -14.79 -5.72 10.56
C CYS A 179 -15.95 -4.99 11.21
N TYR A 180 -16.77 -4.31 10.41
CA TYR A 180 -18.03 -3.76 10.90
C TYR A 180 -19.16 -4.80 10.90
N SER A 181 -19.04 -5.86 10.10
CA SER A 181 -19.98 -6.98 10.13
C SER A 181 -19.78 -7.82 11.39
N LYS A 182 -20.89 -8.22 12.02
CA LYS A 182 -20.90 -9.15 13.18
C LYS A 182 -20.98 -10.62 12.78
N VAL A 183 -21.19 -10.89 11.50
CA VAL A 183 -21.21 -12.24 10.90
C VAL A 183 -20.24 -12.29 9.73
N GLU A 184 -19.78 -13.50 9.38
CA GLU A 184 -18.95 -13.68 8.19
C GLU A 184 -19.69 -13.15 6.96
N ARG A 185 -18.99 -12.37 6.12
CA ARG A 185 -19.59 -11.75 4.94
C ARG A 185 -18.62 -11.77 3.77
N LYS A 186 -19.09 -12.20 2.60
CA LYS A 186 -18.36 -12.06 1.34
C LYS A 186 -18.56 -10.67 0.78
N VAL A 187 -17.46 -9.95 0.55
CA VAL A 187 -17.46 -8.58 0.07
C VAL A 187 -16.49 -8.44 -1.08
N THR A 188 -16.96 -7.84 -2.18
CA THR A 188 -16.14 -7.54 -3.35
C THR A 188 -15.61 -6.13 -3.28
N TYR A 189 -14.30 -5.99 -3.39
CA TYR A 189 -13.56 -4.73 -3.44
C TYR A 189 -13.05 -4.49 -4.85
N HIS A 190 -12.99 -3.21 -5.22
CA HIS A 190 -12.35 -2.78 -6.45
C HIS A 190 -10.90 -2.39 -6.17
N VAL A 191 -9.99 -2.85 -7.01
CA VAL A 191 -8.57 -2.54 -6.94
C VAL A 191 -8.15 -1.82 -8.21
N GLU A 192 -7.35 -0.78 -8.03
CA GLU A 192 -6.67 -0.08 -9.11
C GLU A 192 -5.17 0.02 -8.81
N ILE A 193 -4.34 -0.28 -9.82
CA ILE A 193 -2.88 -0.16 -9.80
C ILE A 193 -2.50 0.78 -10.93
N GLU A 194 -1.96 1.95 -10.60
CA GLU A 194 -1.59 3.00 -11.54
C GLU A 194 -0.08 3.21 -11.53
N HIS A 195 0.53 3.26 -12.71
CA HIS A 195 1.92 3.69 -12.87
C HIS A 195 1.99 5.22 -12.95
N GLU A 196 2.56 5.88 -11.94
CA GLU A 196 2.47 7.35 -11.78
C GLU A 196 3.03 8.12 -12.98
N GLN A 197 4.16 7.69 -13.53
CA GLN A 197 4.80 8.42 -14.64
C GLN A 197 4.07 8.28 -15.99
N THR A 198 3.39 7.15 -16.22
CA THR A 198 2.76 6.87 -17.52
C THR A 198 1.24 7.00 -17.49
N GLY A 199 0.63 7.06 -16.30
CA GLY A 199 -0.82 6.99 -16.10
C GLY A 199 -1.42 5.65 -16.51
N ARG A 200 -0.59 4.61 -16.76
CA ARG A 200 -1.09 3.32 -17.18
C ARG A 200 -1.72 2.62 -15.99
N THR A 201 -3.00 2.31 -16.14
CA THR A 201 -3.81 1.72 -15.07
C THR A 201 -4.16 0.27 -15.35
N LYS A 202 -4.21 -0.52 -14.29
CA LYS A 202 -4.77 -1.88 -14.25
C LYS A 202 -5.75 -1.96 -13.11
N SER A 203 -6.92 -2.53 -13.37
CA SER A 203 -7.97 -2.69 -12.36
C SER A 203 -8.55 -4.08 -12.38
N PHE A 204 -9.01 -4.53 -11.22
CA PHE A 204 -9.70 -5.80 -11.04
C PHE A 204 -10.55 -5.78 -9.78
N ASP A 205 -11.52 -6.68 -9.72
CA ASP A 205 -12.34 -6.88 -8.53
C ASP A 205 -11.83 -8.10 -7.74
N TYR A 206 -11.89 -8.01 -6.42
CA TYR A 206 -11.48 -9.07 -5.51
C TYR A 206 -12.52 -9.30 -4.43
N THR A 207 -13.04 -10.53 -4.36
CA THR A 207 -13.98 -10.95 -3.32
C THR A 207 -13.24 -11.57 -2.14
N ALA A 208 -13.32 -10.91 -0.98
CA ALA A 208 -12.81 -11.43 0.28
C ALA A 208 -13.94 -11.93 1.17
N THR A 209 -13.66 -12.93 2.00
CA THR A 209 -14.56 -13.35 3.08
C THR A 209 -14.07 -12.68 4.37
N LEU A 210 -14.89 -11.80 4.95
CA LEU A 210 -14.53 -11.01 6.12
C LEU A 210 -14.86 -11.76 7.42
N ASP A 211 -13.86 -11.96 8.26
CA ASP A 211 -14.04 -12.42 9.64
C ASP A 211 -14.54 -11.26 10.53
N PRO A 212 -15.63 -11.42 11.30
CA PRO A 212 -16.13 -10.43 12.27
C PRO A 212 -15.11 -9.97 13.31
N ARG A 213 -14.11 -10.80 13.62
CA ARG A 213 -13.04 -10.49 14.57
C ARG A 213 -11.99 -9.53 13.99
N GLY A 214 -12.06 -9.24 12.69
CA GLY A 214 -11.01 -8.53 11.96
C GLY A 214 -9.82 -9.42 11.66
N GLY A 215 -8.73 -8.82 11.20
CA GLY A 215 -7.50 -9.54 10.86
C GLY A 215 -6.76 -8.91 9.69
N TRP A 216 -6.18 -9.75 8.85
CA TRP A 216 -5.48 -9.32 7.63
C TRP A 216 -6.36 -9.55 6.41
N LEU A 217 -6.62 -8.48 5.66
CA LEU A 217 -7.13 -8.56 4.31
C LEU A 217 -5.93 -8.79 3.40
N GLN A 218 -5.80 -9.99 2.85
CA GLN A 218 -4.78 -10.33 1.87
C GLN A 218 -5.43 -10.55 0.52
N MET A 219 -4.90 -9.89 -0.51
CA MET A 219 -5.38 -10.00 -1.88
C MET A 219 -4.48 -10.93 -2.72
N CYS A 220 -5.06 -11.48 -3.80
CA CYS A 220 -4.27 -12.21 -4.79
C CYS A 220 -3.24 -11.28 -5.46
N GLY A 221 -2.13 -11.87 -5.92
CA GLY A 221 -1.09 -11.11 -6.59
C GLY A 221 -1.50 -10.76 -8.02
N TRP A 222 -1.19 -9.56 -8.47
CA TRP A 222 -1.34 -9.19 -9.88
C TRP A 222 0.02 -9.18 -10.56
N GLY A 223 0.10 -9.67 -11.80
CA GLY A 223 1.36 -9.69 -12.54
C GLY A 223 1.45 -10.84 -13.54
N SER A 224 2.66 -11.32 -13.81
CA SER A 224 2.94 -12.41 -14.73
C SER A 224 4.17 -13.19 -14.28
N GLN A 225 4.18 -14.49 -14.57
CA GLN A 225 5.31 -15.37 -14.27
C GLN A 225 6.61 -14.92 -14.97
N SER A 226 6.50 -14.21 -16.09
CA SER A 226 7.64 -13.63 -16.81
C SER A 226 8.18 -12.33 -16.20
N GLY A 227 7.54 -11.76 -15.17
CA GLY A 227 7.97 -10.50 -14.56
C GLY A 227 7.80 -9.26 -15.45
N THR A 228 7.04 -9.38 -16.54
CA THR A 228 6.91 -8.33 -17.58
C THR A 228 5.71 -7.42 -17.38
N SER A 229 4.91 -7.65 -16.33
CA SER A 229 3.69 -6.89 -16.08
C SER A 229 3.94 -5.48 -15.56
N TYR A 230 5.13 -5.24 -15.01
CA TYR A 230 5.52 -3.98 -14.42
C TYR A 230 6.73 -3.41 -15.14
N SER A 231 6.58 -2.20 -15.70
CA SER A 231 7.73 -1.41 -16.12
C SER A 231 8.37 -0.72 -14.91
N PRO A 232 9.66 -0.39 -14.96
CA PRO A 232 10.34 0.37 -13.92
C PRO A 232 9.67 1.73 -13.66
N GLY A 233 9.45 2.06 -12.39
CA GLY A 233 8.74 3.26 -11.98
C GLY A 233 7.97 3.10 -10.67
N SER A 234 7.20 4.12 -10.33
CA SER A 234 6.40 4.16 -9.11
C SER A 234 4.96 3.77 -9.41
N TYR A 235 4.36 3.00 -8.51
CA TYR A 235 2.99 2.55 -8.63
C TYR A 235 2.17 2.92 -7.40
N ILE A 236 0.95 3.42 -7.64
CA ILE A 236 -0.07 3.63 -6.61
C ILE A 236 -1.05 2.45 -6.68
N TYR A 237 -1.25 1.80 -5.53
CA TYR A 237 -2.30 0.81 -5.32
C TYR A 237 -3.46 1.49 -4.58
N THR A 238 -4.66 1.40 -5.13
CA THR A 238 -5.88 1.95 -4.54
C THR A 238 -6.90 0.85 -4.29
N LEU A 239 -7.34 0.73 -3.03
CA LEU A 239 -8.42 -0.17 -2.61
C LEU A 239 -9.70 0.63 -2.42
N SER A 240 -10.77 0.22 -3.09
CA SER A 240 -12.05 0.92 -3.09
C SER A 240 -13.23 -0.05 -2.88
N TYR A 241 -14.34 0.49 -2.36
CA TYR A 241 -15.61 -0.24 -2.24
C TYR A 241 -16.74 0.68 -2.72
N LYS A 242 -17.55 0.20 -3.68
CA LYS A 242 -18.64 0.97 -4.33
C LYS A 242 -18.19 2.39 -4.75
N GLY A 243 -17.01 2.51 -5.36
CA GLY A 243 -16.43 3.79 -5.82
C GLY A 243 -15.80 4.66 -4.74
N LYS A 244 -15.87 4.29 -3.47
CA LYS A 244 -15.23 5.02 -2.36
C LYS A 244 -13.87 4.42 -2.03
N ARG A 245 -12.83 5.26 -2.01
CA ARG A 245 -11.48 4.84 -1.60
C ARG A 245 -11.46 4.50 -0.12
N LEU A 246 -11.01 3.29 0.20
CA LEU A 246 -10.80 2.80 1.57
C LEU A 246 -9.35 3.00 2.01
N ALA A 247 -8.39 2.67 1.14
CA ALA A 247 -6.97 2.80 1.41
C ALA A 247 -6.17 2.99 0.13
N SER A 248 -4.96 3.48 0.26
CA SER A 248 -4.00 3.58 -0.83
C SER A 248 -2.58 3.40 -0.28
N GLY A 249 -1.70 2.85 -1.11
CA GLY A 249 -0.30 2.62 -0.79
C GLY A 249 0.54 2.67 -2.06
N ARG A 250 1.86 2.81 -1.89
CA ARG A 250 2.81 2.97 -2.99
C ARG A 250 3.89 1.90 -2.92
N PHE A 251 4.32 1.42 -4.08
CA PHE A 251 5.53 0.61 -4.25
C PHE A 251 6.32 1.02 -5.49
N GLU A 252 7.60 0.73 -5.48
CA GLU A 252 8.52 1.02 -6.58
C GLU A 252 8.91 -0.26 -7.31
N VAL A 253 9.12 -0.14 -8.62
CA VAL A 253 9.75 -1.18 -9.44
C VAL A 253 11.06 -0.61 -9.99
N ALA A 254 12.17 -1.14 -9.51
CA ALA A 254 13.49 -0.78 -9.98
C ALA A 254 13.77 -1.42 -11.34
N LYS A 255 14.61 -0.77 -12.14
CA LYS A 255 15.19 -1.41 -13.34
C LYS A 255 16.05 -2.58 -12.87
N SER A 256 15.91 -3.75 -13.49
CA SER A 256 16.82 -4.86 -13.23
C SER A 256 18.21 -4.62 -13.83
N PRO A 257 19.24 -5.33 -13.36
CA PRO A 257 20.53 -5.37 -14.04
C PRO A 257 20.41 -5.76 -15.53
N ARG A 258 19.46 -6.64 -15.89
CA ARG A 258 19.13 -6.93 -17.30
C ARG A 258 18.71 -5.71 -18.10
N GLN A 259 17.97 -4.80 -17.48
CA GLN A 259 17.45 -3.57 -18.09
C GLN A 259 18.38 -2.36 -17.94
N GLN A 260 19.26 -2.37 -16.94
CA GLN A 260 20.31 -1.35 -16.73
C GLN A 260 21.56 -1.66 -17.56
N GLY A 261 21.68 -2.89 -18.07
CA GLY A 261 22.98 -3.48 -18.36
C GLY A 261 23.56 -4.05 -17.08
N TRP A 262 24.23 -5.20 -17.13
CA TRP A 262 24.78 -5.89 -15.95
C TRP A 262 25.90 -5.12 -15.21
N ILE A 263 25.99 -3.83 -15.45
CA ILE A 263 26.98 -2.89 -14.95
C ILE A 263 26.30 -1.62 -14.45
N GLU A 264 26.89 -0.99 -13.46
CA GLU A 264 26.59 0.38 -13.03
C GLU A 264 27.64 1.33 -13.63
N PRO A 265 27.26 2.31 -14.48
CA PRO A 265 28.20 3.24 -15.08
C PRO A 265 28.69 4.28 -14.07
N GLU A 266 30.01 4.46 -13.97
CA GLU A 266 30.62 5.29 -12.92
C GLU A 266 31.27 6.56 -13.48
N ALA A 267 32.10 6.42 -14.54
CA ALA A 267 32.73 7.57 -15.18
C ALA A 267 33.03 7.32 -16.66
N LEU A 268 32.98 8.40 -17.45
CA LEU A 268 33.38 8.40 -18.86
C LEU A 268 34.21 9.65 -19.13
N VAL A 269 35.44 9.44 -19.59
CA VAL A 269 36.40 10.53 -19.83
C VAL A 269 36.97 10.46 -21.24
N LEU A 270 37.18 11.61 -21.87
CA LEU A 270 37.97 11.71 -23.09
C LEU A 270 39.39 12.15 -22.74
N TYR A 271 40.38 11.47 -23.32
CA TYR A 271 41.79 11.78 -23.16
C TYR A 271 42.42 12.03 -24.54
N PHE A 272 43.13 13.15 -24.68
CA PHE A 272 43.83 13.53 -25.90
C PHE A 272 45.34 13.42 -25.69
N TYR A 273 46.03 12.86 -26.69
CA TYR A 273 47.46 12.53 -26.57
C TYR A 273 48.15 12.52 -27.95
N ASN A 274 49.47 12.46 -27.94
CA ASN A 274 50.33 12.43 -29.13
C ASN A 274 51.14 11.14 -29.23
N THR A 275 51.66 10.65 -28.10
CA THR A 275 52.56 9.48 -28.06
C THR A 275 51.92 8.30 -27.33
N ASP A 276 52.27 7.08 -27.72
CA ASP A 276 51.73 5.89 -27.05
C ASP A 276 52.24 5.78 -25.60
N ASP A 277 53.35 6.43 -25.27
CA ASP A 277 53.86 6.53 -23.90
C ASP A 277 53.00 7.46 -23.03
N GLU A 278 52.51 8.59 -23.56
CA GLU A 278 51.51 9.42 -22.86
C GLU A 278 50.24 8.62 -22.54
N LEU A 279 49.76 7.82 -23.50
CA LEU A 279 48.60 6.96 -23.28
C LEU A 279 48.88 5.92 -22.19
N LYS A 280 50.02 5.24 -22.24
CA LYS A 280 50.40 4.25 -21.22
C LYS A 280 50.52 4.89 -19.83
N LEU A 281 51.10 6.08 -19.73
CA LEU A 281 51.23 6.81 -18.48
C LEU A 281 49.86 7.17 -17.90
N TRP A 282 48.95 7.67 -18.74
CA TRP A 282 47.59 7.97 -18.31
C TRP A 282 46.86 6.71 -17.81
N VAL A 283 46.91 5.62 -18.58
CA VAL A 283 46.29 4.33 -18.20
C VAL A 283 46.88 3.80 -16.89
N ALA A 284 48.21 3.75 -16.74
CA ALA A 284 48.86 3.14 -15.57
C ALA A 284 48.80 4.02 -14.32
N TYR A 285 49.06 5.33 -14.44
CA TYR A 285 49.22 6.22 -13.29
C TYR A 285 47.95 7.03 -13.00
N ASP A 286 47.35 7.63 -14.03
CA ASP A 286 46.19 8.49 -13.84
C ASP A 286 44.90 7.68 -13.62
N CYS A 287 44.77 6.53 -14.26
CA CYS A 287 43.67 5.60 -14.05
C CYS A 287 44.02 4.53 -13.01
N GLY A 288 45.02 3.68 -13.23
CA GLY A 288 45.35 2.58 -12.31
C GLY A 288 45.75 3.02 -10.90
N MET A 289 46.91 3.67 -10.75
CA MET A 289 47.46 3.98 -9.42
C MET A 289 46.61 4.98 -8.62
N ASN A 290 46.00 5.99 -9.26
CA ASN A 290 45.16 6.95 -8.56
C ASN A 290 43.85 6.30 -8.05
N LEU A 291 43.29 5.33 -8.77
CA LEU A 291 42.10 4.59 -8.32
C LEU A 291 42.40 3.75 -7.07
N ASP A 292 43.56 3.07 -7.05
CA ASP A 292 43.99 2.24 -5.92
C ASP A 292 44.34 3.10 -4.68
N LEU A 293 45.11 4.18 -4.86
CA LEU A 293 45.52 5.07 -3.76
C LEU A 293 44.38 5.91 -3.18
N ALA A 294 43.43 6.35 -4.01
CA ALA A 294 42.29 7.16 -3.59
C ALA A 294 41.09 6.33 -3.09
N LYS A 295 41.24 5.00 -2.93
CA LYS A 295 40.17 4.08 -2.52
C LYS A 295 38.93 4.15 -3.42
N GLY A 296 39.12 4.20 -4.74
CA GLY A 296 38.03 4.15 -5.70
C GLY A 296 37.33 5.49 -5.99
N GLU A 297 38.03 6.63 -5.89
CA GLU A 297 37.50 7.89 -6.45
C GLU A 297 37.29 7.79 -7.97
N LEU A 298 36.29 8.46 -8.53
CA LEU A 298 36.03 8.46 -9.97
C LEU A 298 37.14 9.17 -10.77
N ILE A 299 37.46 8.65 -11.96
CA ILE A 299 38.39 9.32 -12.89
C ILE A 299 37.81 10.67 -13.33
N LYS A 300 38.61 11.74 -13.19
CA LYS A 300 38.19 13.11 -13.50
C LYS A 300 38.54 13.49 -14.94
N GLN A 301 37.64 14.21 -15.59
CA GLN A 301 37.86 14.76 -16.93
C GLN A 301 38.97 15.82 -16.90
N GLN A 302 40.03 15.61 -17.68
CA GLN A 302 41.09 16.60 -17.89
C GLN A 302 40.69 17.64 -18.95
N THR A 303 41.36 18.79 -18.93
CA THR A 303 41.16 19.86 -19.93
C THR A 303 42.24 19.80 -21.00
N PHE A 304 41.88 20.09 -22.25
CA PHE A 304 42.78 20.01 -23.39
C PHE A 304 42.62 21.22 -24.31
N LYS A 305 43.67 21.54 -25.07
CA LYS A 305 43.69 22.65 -26.04
C LYS A 305 43.49 22.14 -27.46
N ALA A 306 42.83 22.95 -28.29
CA ALA A 306 42.75 22.70 -29.71
C ALA A 306 44.14 22.66 -30.38
N ASN A 307 44.26 21.88 -31.46
CA ASN A 307 45.44 21.72 -32.32
C ASN A 307 46.70 21.18 -31.62
N ALA A 308 46.62 20.74 -30.36
CA ALA A 308 47.76 20.25 -29.60
C ALA A 308 47.96 18.72 -29.70
N TYR A 309 46.91 17.98 -30.05
CA TYR A 309 46.88 16.52 -29.96
C TYR A 309 46.44 15.89 -31.27
N LYS A 310 47.00 14.72 -31.60
CA LYS A 310 46.69 13.98 -32.85
C LYS A 310 45.89 12.70 -32.63
N LYS A 311 45.80 12.21 -31.38
CA LYS A 311 45.05 11.01 -31.01
C LYS A 311 44.10 11.32 -29.85
N ALA A 312 42.97 10.63 -29.83
CA ALA A 312 41.99 10.71 -28.74
C ALA A 312 41.51 9.31 -28.36
N VAL A 313 41.19 9.11 -27.09
CA VAL A 313 40.65 7.86 -26.56
C VAL A 313 39.61 8.18 -25.49
N ALA A 314 38.72 7.24 -25.21
CA ALA A 314 37.82 7.30 -24.08
C ALA A 314 38.12 6.16 -23.10
N GLY A 315 38.16 6.51 -21.82
CA GLY A 315 38.15 5.55 -20.71
C GLY A 315 36.75 5.50 -20.11
N PHE A 316 36.21 4.30 -19.97
CA PHE A 316 34.91 4.07 -19.34
C PHE A 316 35.12 3.23 -18.09
N GLN A 317 34.70 3.75 -16.94
CA GLN A 317 34.70 3.07 -15.66
C GLN A 317 33.26 2.68 -15.34
N TRP A 318 33.07 1.44 -14.89
CA TRP A 318 31.80 0.93 -14.41
C TRP A 318 32.01 0.06 -13.17
N ARG A 319 30.93 -0.56 -12.69
CA ARG A 319 30.96 -1.60 -11.67
C ARG A 319 30.13 -2.78 -12.11
N SER A 320 30.66 -3.98 -12.01
CA SER A 320 29.91 -5.21 -12.27
C SER A 320 28.83 -5.42 -11.21
N LEU A 321 27.59 -5.67 -11.65
CA LEU A 321 26.47 -5.98 -10.75
C LEU A 321 26.31 -7.50 -10.53
N GLU A 322 26.75 -8.31 -11.49
CA GLU A 322 26.71 -9.77 -11.40
C GLU A 322 27.82 -10.45 -12.22
N LYS A 323 28.35 -11.56 -11.71
CA LYS A 323 29.24 -12.56 -12.33
C LYS A 323 28.93 -12.98 -13.78
N GLY A 324 29.83 -12.79 -14.74
CA GLY A 324 29.94 -13.69 -15.91
C GLY A 324 29.08 -13.35 -17.11
N HIS A 325 28.53 -12.14 -17.18
CA HIS A 325 27.72 -11.67 -18.30
C HIS A 325 28.57 -11.04 -19.38
N ARG A 326 28.38 -11.49 -20.63
CA ARG A 326 29.03 -10.91 -21.80
C ARG A 326 28.33 -9.62 -22.21
N LEU A 327 29.11 -8.56 -22.34
CA LEU A 327 28.68 -7.24 -22.74
C LEU A 327 29.37 -6.86 -24.04
N LYS A 328 28.67 -6.12 -24.88
CA LYS A 328 29.27 -5.40 -26.00
C LYS A 328 29.16 -3.91 -25.72
N LEU A 329 30.30 -3.28 -25.47
CA LEU A 329 30.41 -1.84 -25.30
C LEU A 329 30.74 -1.22 -26.64
N THR A 330 29.99 -0.21 -27.07
CA THR A 330 30.23 0.53 -28.31
C THR A 330 30.44 2.00 -28.01
N PHE A 331 31.65 2.47 -28.29
CA PHE A 331 32.02 3.85 -28.19
C PHE A 331 31.76 4.55 -29.52
N LYS A 332 31.06 5.68 -29.48
CA LYS A 332 30.76 6.51 -30.65
C LYS A 332 31.25 7.93 -30.37
N PHE A 333 32.19 8.39 -31.18
CA PHE A 333 32.81 9.71 -31.08
C PHE A 333 32.17 10.65 -32.10
N TYR A 334 31.78 11.83 -31.63
CA TYR A 334 31.16 12.86 -32.43
C TYR A 334 31.98 14.14 -32.37
N MET A 335 32.12 14.81 -33.50
CA MET A 335 32.69 16.15 -33.63
C MET A 335 31.59 17.07 -34.19
N ASP A 336 31.23 18.10 -33.42
CA ASP A 336 30.14 19.04 -33.75
C ASP A 336 28.84 18.30 -34.16
N GLY A 337 28.53 17.22 -33.44
CA GLY A 337 27.35 16.39 -33.66
C GLY A 337 27.45 15.35 -34.79
N ARG A 338 28.57 15.30 -35.54
CA ARG A 338 28.80 14.32 -36.61
C ARG A 338 29.59 13.13 -36.08
N LEU A 339 29.12 11.91 -36.33
CA LEU A 339 29.85 10.67 -36.00
C LEU A 339 31.14 10.61 -36.82
N VAL A 340 32.28 10.51 -36.15
CA VAL A 340 33.61 10.54 -36.77
C VAL A 340 34.42 9.28 -36.49
N TYR A 341 34.14 8.56 -35.40
CA TYR A 341 34.79 7.30 -35.09
C TYR A 341 33.86 6.44 -34.22
N SER A 342 33.92 5.12 -34.40
CA SER A 342 33.26 4.17 -33.52
C SER A 342 34.09 2.92 -33.37
N ASN A 343 34.09 2.38 -32.15
CA ASN A 343 34.72 1.10 -31.85
C ASN A 343 33.85 0.33 -30.87
N SER A 344 33.86 -1.00 -31.01
CA SER A 344 33.17 -1.89 -30.09
C SER A 344 34.17 -2.85 -29.45
N SER A 345 33.96 -3.14 -28.17
CA SER A 345 34.68 -4.18 -27.45
C SER A 345 33.74 -5.10 -26.71
N HIS A 346 34.21 -6.31 -26.45
CA HIS A 346 33.49 -7.33 -25.71
C HIS A 346 34.15 -7.51 -24.35
N VAL A 347 33.39 -7.25 -23.29
CA VAL A 347 33.84 -7.40 -21.91
C VAL A 347 32.95 -8.40 -21.18
N VAL A 348 33.44 -8.92 -20.06
CA VAL A 348 32.68 -9.82 -19.20
C VAL A 348 32.61 -9.20 -17.82
N THR A 349 31.45 -9.24 -17.18
CA THR A 349 31.30 -8.74 -15.82
C THR A 349 32.02 -9.63 -14.80
N HIS A 350 32.59 -8.97 -13.79
CA HIS A 350 33.39 -9.58 -12.75
C HIS A 350 32.64 -9.68 -11.42
N ASP A 351 33.29 -10.28 -10.42
CA ASP A 351 32.70 -10.47 -9.10
C ASP A 351 32.48 -9.12 -8.41
N PRO A 352 31.27 -8.78 -7.93
CA PRO A 352 31.01 -7.50 -7.30
C PRO A 352 31.71 -7.33 -5.94
N ASP A 353 32.21 -8.41 -5.32
CA ASP A 353 33.00 -8.35 -4.08
C ASP A 353 34.47 -8.00 -4.37
N LEU A 354 34.73 -6.69 -4.43
CA LEU A 354 36.02 -6.08 -4.78
C LEU A 354 37.08 -6.16 -3.67
N THR A 355 36.85 -6.89 -2.58
CA THR A 355 37.75 -6.91 -1.40
C THR A 355 39.14 -7.52 -1.65
N LYS A 356 39.45 -7.97 -2.88
CA LYS A 356 40.69 -8.69 -3.19
C LYS A 356 41.40 -8.31 -4.50
N GLN A 357 40.86 -7.42 -5.35
CA GLN A 357 41.43 -7.18 -6.69
C GLN A 357 41.26 -5.72 -7.15
N ASP A 358 42.18 -5.26 -7.99
CA ASP A 358 42.22 -3.91 -8.57
C ASP A 358 41.01 -3.70 -9.50
N ILE A 359 40.14 -2.75 -9.15
CA ILE A 359 38.94 -2.36 -9.91
C ILE A 359 39.31 -2.00 -11.35
N PHE A 360 40.51 -1.46 -11.55
CA PHE A 360 41.02 -1.05 -12.86
C PHE A 360 41.18 -2.20 -13.84
N GLU A 361 41.58 -3.40 -13.40
CA GLU A 361 41.75 -4.55 -14.30
C GLU A 361 40.41 -5.21 -14.66
N GLN A 362 39.33 -4.91 -13.93
CA GLN A 362 38.06 -5.62 -14.03
C GLN A 362 36.94 -4.80 -14.66
N ASP A 363 36.76 -3.55 -14.21
CA ASP A 363 35.60 -2.74 -14.59
C ASP A 363 36.00 -1.41 -15.27
N PHE A 364 37.05 -1.46 -16.09
CA PHE A 364 37.51 -0.34 -16.90
C PHE A 364 37.82 -0.75 -18.35
N GLU A 365 37.30 0.01 -19.33
CA GLU A 365 37.50 -0.23 -20.78
C GLU A 365 38.08 1.01 -21.43
N VAL A 366 38.98 0.76 -22.38
CA VAL A 366 39.54 1.77 -23.27
C VAL A 366 38.98 1.60 -24.67
N SER A 367 38.36 2.66 -25.22
CA SER A 367 37.60 2.66 -26.47
C SER A 367 38.38 2.33 -27.75
N GLY A 368 39.68 2.06 -27.69
CA GLY A 368 40.58 2.23 -28.83
C GLY A 368 40.74 3.70 -29.25
N SER A 369 41.65 3.97 -30.17
CA SER A 369 42.11 5.34 -30.46
C SER A 369 41.50 5.95 -31.71
N MET A 370 40.78 7.05 -31.54
CA MET A 370 40.34 7.93 -32.61
C MET A 370 41.52 8.74 -33.15
N ARG A 371 41.57 8.89 -34.48
CA ARG A 371 42.57 9.68 -35.22
C ARG A 371 41.89 10.44 -36.34
N LEU A 372 42.34 11.66 -36.63
CA LEU A 372 41.96 12.39 -37.83
C LEU A 372 43.04 12.13 -38.89
N GLU A 373 42.72 11.26 -39.84
CA GLU A 373 43.62 10.82 -40.89
C GLU A 373 43.06 11.25 -42.25
N ASP A 374 43.90 11.83 -43.11
CA ASP A 374 43.49 12.18 -44.47
C ASP A 374 43.62 11.00 -45.45
N SER A 375 43.29 11.24 -46.72
CA SER A 375 43.37 10.21 -47.77
C SER A 375 44.78 9.65 -48.01
N ASN A 376 45.82 10.33 -47.53
CA ASN A 376 47.22 9.94 -47.68
C ASN A 376 47.78 9.27 -46.43
N GLY A 377 46.97 9.11 -45.39
CA GLY A 377 47.39 8.53 -44.12
C GLY A 377 48.07 9.51 -43.17
N GLU A 378 48.02 10.82 -43.44
CA GLU A 378 48.64 11.81 -42.57
C GLU A 378 47.74 12.15 -41.38
N LEU A 379 48.32 12.16 -40.18
CA LEU A 379 47.62 12.46 -38.93
C LEU A 379 47.57 13.97 -38.65
N HIS A 380 46.35 14.49 -38.61
CA HIS A 380 46.05 15.89 -38.34
C HIS A 380 45.70 16.13 -36.86
N PRO A 381 46.14 17.26 -36.28
CA PRO A 381 45.71 17.65 -34.94
C PRO A 381 44.21 17.89 -34.85
N PHE A 382 43.61 17.63 -33.69
CA PHE A 382 42.20 17.90 -33.42
C PHE A 382 41.90 19.41 -33.39
N PRO A 383 41.07 19.94 -34.30
CA PRO A 383 40.73 21.37 -34.32
C PRO A 383 39.85 21.79 -33.13
N ALA A 384 39.68 23.10 -32.97
CA ALA A 384 38.71 23.64 -32.01
C ALA A 384 37.29 23.21 -32.40
N GLY A 385 36.48 22.80 -31.41
CA GLY A 385 35.15 22.27 -31.64
C GLY A 385 34.60 21.50 -30.44
N ARG A 386 33.36 21.04 -30.56
CA ARG A 386 32.70 20.23 -29.54
C ARG A 386 32.90 18.75 -29.84
N TYR A 387 33.58 18.07 -28.93
CA TYR A 387 33.83 16.63 -29.00
C TYR A 387 32.95 15.90 -28.00
N GLN A 388 32.29 14.83 -28.44
CA GLN A 388 31.46 14.01 -27.58
C GLN A 388 31.82 12.54 -27.76
N VAL A 389 31.85 11.79 -26.67
CA VAL A 389 31.84 10.33 -26.73
C VAL A 389 30.59 9.81 -26.06
N LYS A 390 29.97 8.83 -26.69
CA LYS A 390 28.81 8.10 -26.17
C LYS A 390 29.17 6.64 -26.05
N VAL A 391 28.88 6.05 -24.90
CA VAL A 391 29.02 4.61 -24.66
C VAL A 391 27.64 3.98 -24.73
N TYR A 392 27.53 2.99 -25.60
CA TYR A 392 26.35 2.15 -25.73
C TYR A 392 26.68 0.76 -25.23
N LEU A 393 25.70 0.11 -24.59
CA LEU A 393 25.81 -1.26 -24.17
C LEU A 393 24.78 -2.10 -24.91
N GLU A 394 25.20 -3.29 -25.31
CA GLU A 394 24.37 -4.32 -25.91
C GLU A 394 24.67 -5.64 -25.17
N THR A 395 23.62 -6.37 -24.82
CA THR A 395 23.69 -7.72 -24.25
C THR A 395 22.82 -8.65 -25.09
N ARG A 396 22.80 -9.95 -24.76
CA ARG A 396 21.89 -10.89 -25.43
C ARG A 396 20.42 -10.52 -25.25
N GLU A 397 20.09 -9.89 -24.13
CA GLU A 397 18.72 -9.61 -23.68
C GLU A 397 18.34 -8.13 -23.84
N LEU A 398 19.33 -7.26 -24.06
CA LEU A 398 19.18 -5.82 -24.14
C LEU A 398 19.83 -5.30 -25.44
N ALA A 399 19.00 -4.74 -26.32
CA ALA A 399 19.47 -4.09 -27.53
C ALA A 399 20.38 -2.89 -27.19
N GLU A 400 21.14 -2.42 -28.19
CA GLU A 400 22.03 -1.27 -28.05
C GLU A 400 21.30 -0.08 -27.40
N HIS A 401 21.73 0.31 -26.20
CA HIS A 401 21.17 1.43 -25.46
C HIS A 401 22.28 2.35 -24.96
N LEU A 402 21.99 3.65 -24.92
CA LEU A 402 22.94 4.64 -24.42
C LEU A 402 23.09 4.49 -22.90
N VAL A 403 24.34 4.35 -22.46
CA VAL A 403 24.69 4.15 -21.05
C VAL A 403 25.22 5.44 -20.45
N MET A 404 26.16 6.08 -21.13
CA MET A 404 26.79 7.30 -20.65
C MET A 404 27.27 8.16 -21.83
N GLN A 405 27.34 9.46 -21.62
CA GLN A 405 27.86 10.43 -22.58
C GLN A 405 28.78 11.41 -21.88
N GLN A 406 29.88 11.77 -22.55
CA GLN A 406 30.76 12.84 -22.11
C GLN A 406 30.99 13.84 -23.24
N THR A 407 31.15 15.12 -22.89
CA THR A 407 31.40 16.22 -23.83
C THR A 407 32.59 17.05 -23.37
N ILE A 408 33.46 17.43 -24.31
CA ILE A 408 34.55 18.37 -24.10
C ILE A 408 34.59 19.38 -25.25
N ASP A 409 34.64 20.66 -24.88
CA ASP A 409 34.80 21.76 -25.83
C ASP A 409 36.30 22.11 -25.92
N LEU A 410 36.94 21.82 -27.06
CA LEU A 410 38.33 22.23 -27.29
C LEU A 410 38.34 23.69 -27.71
N MET A 411 38.80 24.55 -26.79
CA MET A 411 38.96 25.97 -27.03
C MET A 411 40.33 26.26 -27.65
N LYS A 412 40.41 27.36 -28.41
CA LYS A 412 41.64 27.83 -29.06
C LYS A 412 42.74 28.17 -28.06
#